data_AF-A0A075I2D5-F1
#
_entry.id   AF-A0A075I2D5-F1
#
_cell.length_a   1.000
_cell.length_b   1.000
_cell.length_c   1.000
_cell.angle_alpha   90.00
_cell.angle_beta   90.00
_cell.angle_gamma   90.00
#
_symmetry.space_group_name_H-M   'P 1'
#
loop_
_entity.id
_entity.type
_entity.pdbx_description
1 polymer ?
#
loop_
_entity_poly.entity_id
_entity_poly.type
_entity_poly.pdbx_seq_one_letter_code
_entity_poly.pdbx_strand_id
1 'polypeptide(L)' 'MGRNIWQSDNPVPMIRAVRAIIHGNANVNEAYELYKNFCKSKPKSDAKPKSES' A
#
# COMPACT_ATOMS: atom_id res chain seq x y z
N MET A 1 0.18 11.30 -9.99
CA MET A 1 1.10 10.26 -9.52
C MET A 1 0.57 8.85 -9.85
N GLY A 2 0.42 8.52 -11.14
CA GLY A 2 -0.18 7.24 -11.55
C GLY A 2 0.86 6.17 -11.91
N ARG A 3 1.91 6.53 -12.66
CA ARG A 3 2.89 5.57 -13.19
C ARG A 3 3.78 4.92 -12.11
N ASN A 4 4.30 5.67 -11.13
CA ASN A 4 5.24 5.10 -10.15
C ASN A 4 4.63 4.11 -9.15
N ILE A 5 3.34 4.24 -8.84
CA ILE A 5 2.70 3.35 -7.86
C ILE A 5 2.27 2.05 -8.55
N TRP A 6 1.64 2.14 -9.72
CA TRP A 6 1.05 1.00 -10.42
C TRP A 6 2.06 0.21 -11.29
N GLN A 7 3.26 0.74 -11.51
CA GLN A 7 4.39 0.01 -12.13
C GLN A 7 5.32 -0.63 -11.09
N SER A 8 5.13 -0.37 -9.80
CA SER A 8 5.92 -1.04 -8.75
C SER A 8 5.44 -2.47 -8.55
N ASP A 9 6.33 -3.37 -8.12
CA ASP A 9 5.99 -4.76 -7.79
C ASP A 9 4.96 -4.88 -6.65
N ASN A 10 4.81 -3.82 -5.85
CA ASN A 10 3.99 -3.78 -4.64
C ASN A 10 3.14 -2.49 -4.58
N PRO A 11 2.14 -2.33 -5.48
CA PRO A 11 1.35 -1.10 -5.59
C PRO A 11 0.48 -0.85 -4.36
N VAL A 12 -0.02 -1.91 -3.71
CA VAL A 12 -0.89 -1.83 -2.53
C VAL A 12 -0.11 -1.41 -1.27
N PRO A 13 1.05 -1.99 -0.94
CA PRO A 13 1.94 -1.44 0.10
C PRO A 13 2.30 0.03 -0.14
N MET A 14 2.62 0.38 -1.38
CA MET A 14 3.01 1.74 -1.77
C MET A 14 1.88 2.76 -1.53
N ILE A 15 0.65 2.46 -1.96
CA ILE A 15 -0.50 3.37 -1.75
C ILE A 15 -0.79 3.55 -0.25
N ARG A 16 -0.63 2.49 0.56
CA ARG A 16 -0.87 2.52 2.01
C ARG A 16 0.16 3.38 2.73
N ALA A 17 1.43 3.26 2.36
CA ALA A 17 2.50 4.10 2.90
C ALA A 17 2.29 5.58 2.55
N VAL A 18 1.96 5.89 1.29
CA VAL A 18 1.66 7.27 0.86
C VAL A 18 0.42 7.83 1.56
N ARG A 19 -0.62 7.02 1.75
CA ARG A 19 -1.84 7.42 2.48
C ARG A 19 -1.52 7.80 3.94
N ALA A 20 -0.59 7.11 4.60
CA ALA A 20 -0.18 7.43 5.97
C ALA A 20 0.53 8.79 6.07
N ILE A 21 1.26 9.20 5.03
CA ILE A 21 1.85 10.54 4.97
C ILE A 21 0.76 11.60 4.80
N ILE A 22 -0.15 11.40 3.84
CA ILE A 22 -1.18 12.39 3.47
C ILE A 22 -2.24 12.56 4.57
N HIS A 23 -2.74 11.45 5.13
CA HIS A 23 -3.87 11.44 6.07
C HIS A 23 -3.47 11.12 7.52
N GLY A 24 -2.27 10.57 7.74
CA GLY A 24 -1.79 10.19 9.07
C GLY A 24 -0.68 11.10 9.60
N ASN A 25 -0.25 12.12 8.84
CA ASN A 25 0.87 12.99 9.18
C ASN A 25 2.16 12.20 9.52
N ALA A 26 2.29 11.00 8.96
CA ALA A 26 3.42 10.12 9.21
C ALA A 26 4.68 10.67 8.52
N ASN A 27 5.82 10.52 9.17
CA ASN A 27 7.10 10.87 8.59
C ASN A 27 7.50 9.89 7.48
N VAL A 28 8.38 10.33 6.59
CA VAL A 28 8.89 9.52 5.47
C VAL A 28 9.49 8.20 5.97
N ASN A 29 10.22 8.23 7.09
CA ASN A 29 10.81 7.04 7.70
C ASN A 29 9.74 6.03 8.17
N GLU A 30 8.67 6.51 8.81
CA GLU A 30 7.57 5.67 9.29
C GLU A 30 6.79 5.06 8.13
N ALA A 31 6.54 5.85 7.09
CA ALA A 31 5.90 5.36 5.86
C ALA A 31 6.76 4.30 5.15
N TYR A 32 8.09 4.45 5.17
CA TYR A 32 9.01 3.47 4.61
C TYR A 32 9.05 2.17 5.42
N GLU A 33 9.03 2.24 6.75
CA GLU A 33 8.88 1.06 7.61
C GLU A 33 7.54 0.35 7.36
N LEU A 34 6.45 1.11 7.24
CA LEU A 34 5.12 0.57 6.89
C LEU A 34 5.14 -0.14 5.53
N TYR A 35 5.75 0.46 4.51
CA TYR A 35 5.93 -0.17 3.21
C TYR A 35 6.67 -1.50 3.31
N LYS A 36 7.83 -1.53 4.01
CA LYS A 36 8.61 -2.75 4.22
C LYS A 36 7.81 -3.82 4.98
N ASN A 37 7.04 -3.43 5.99
CA ASN A 37 6.20 -4.34 6.76
C ASN A 37 5.09 -4.94 5.89
N PHE A 38 4.43 -4.13 5.06
CA PHE A 38 3.40 -4.58 4.12
C PHE A 38 3.96 -5.39 2.94
N CYS A 39 5.21 -5.20 2.54
CA CYS A 39 5.86 -6.05 1.53
C CYS A 39 6.33 -7.40 2.10
N LYS A 40 6.72 -7.46 3.38
CA LYS A 40 7.17 -8.69 4.06
C LYS A 40 6.01 -9.57 4.49
N SER A 41 4.94 -8.96 4.98
CA SER A 41 3.67 -9.64 5.18
C SER A 41 3.03 -9.79 3.81
N LYS A 42 3.30 -10.89 3.08
CA LYS A 42 2.43 -11.24 1.95
C LYS A 42 1.01 -11.31 2.53
N PRO A 43 0.07 -10.42 2.15
CA PRO A 43 -1.30 -10.66 2.50
C PRO A 43 -1.70 -11.94 1.76
N LYS A 44 -1.99 -13.01 2.49
CA LYS A 44 -2.83 -14.06 1.95
C LYS A 44 -4.16 -13.38 1.59
N SER A 45 -4.45 -13.37 0.29
CA SER A 45 -5.79 -13.31 -0.28
C SER A 45 -6.71 -12.19 0.24
N ASP A 46 -6.66 -11.02 -0.40
CA ASP A 46 -7.87 -10.24 -0.60
C ASP A 46 -8.66 -10.88 -1.75
N ALA A 47 -9.45 -11.90 -1.38
CA ALA A 47 -10.54 -12.37 -2.21
C ALA A 47 -11.51 -11.20 -2.42
N LYS A 48 -11.52 -10.67 -3.64
CA LYS A 48 -12.57 -9.80 -4.17
C LYS A 48 -13.95 -10.40 -3.86
N PRO A 49 -14.84 -9.77 -3.07
CA PRO A 49 -16.24 -10.08 -3.22
C PRO A 49 -16.66 -9.45 -4.55
N LYS A 50 -16.81 -10.28 -5.59
CA LYS A 50 -17.74 -9.96 -6.68
C LYS A 50 -19.12 -9.85 -6.03
N SER A 51 -19.58 -8.64 -5.76
CA SER A 51 -21.02 -8.39 -5.65
C SER A 51 -21.55 -8.24 -7.08
N GLU A 52 -21.89 -9.36 -7.69
CA GLU A 52 -22.86 -9.41 -8.78
C GLU A 52 -24.24 -9.14 -8.15
N SER A 53 -24.93 -8.10 -8.63
CA SER A 53 -26.38 -7.91 -8.57
C SER A 53 -26.78 -7.02 -9.74
#